data_AF-A0A938SYL9-F1
#
_entry.id   AF-A0A938SYL9-F1
#
_cell.length_a   1.000
_cell.length_b   1.000
_cell.length_c   1.000
_cell.angle_alpha   90.00
_cell.angle_beta   90.00
_cell.angle_gamma   90.00
#
_symmetry.space_group_name_H-M   'P 1'
#
loop_
_entity.id
_entity.type
_entity.pdbx_description
1 polymer ?
#
loop_
_entity_poly.entity_id
_entity_poly.type
_entity_poly.pdbx_seq_one_letter_code
_entity_poly.pdbx_strand_id
1 'polypeptide(L)'
;MRRDSDERRGNQRSRVNQRIRIPEIRLIDENGAQVGIIATSVAMEMAQERGLDLVEVSPASRPPVCRIMDFGKYKYEQSKKAP
;
A
#
# COMPACT_ATOMS: atom_id res chain seq x y z
N MET A 1 -26.69 18.38 4.40
CA MET A 1 -26.21 16.98 4.38
C MET A 1 -25.53 16.73 3.03
N ARG A 2 -24.37 16.07 3.03
CA ARG A 2 -23.47 15.79 1.88
C ARG A 2 -22.51 16.92 1.47
N ARG A 3 -21.32 16.87 2.03
CA ARG A 3 -20.07 17.05 1.28
C ARG A 3 -18.98 16.35 2.07
N ASP A 4 -18.71 15.13 1.61
CA ASP A 4 -17.58 14.25 1.89
C ASP A 4 -16.26 15.00 1.64
N SER A 5 -15.93 15.92 2.53
CA SER A 5 -14.62 16.58 2.57
C SER A 5 -13.64 15.66 3.29
N ASP A 6 -13.50 14.46 2.72
CA ASP A 6 -12.50 13.46 3.07
C ASP A 6 -11.15 14.18 3.14
N GLU A 7 -10.53 14.10 4.31
CA GLU A 7 -9.46 14.96 4.82
C GLU A 7 -8.16 14.75 4.02
N ARG A 8 -8.16 15.29 2.80
CA ARG A 8 -7.00 15.47 1.94
C ARG A 8 -6.01 16.40 2.63
N ARG A 9 -5.06 15.85 3.38
CA ARG A 9 -3.67 16.37 3.59
C ARG A 9 -2.99 15.62 4.75
N GLY A 10 -2.74 14.33 4.54
CA GLY A 10 -1.72 13.64 5.31
C GLY A 10 -0.49 13.47 4.44
N ASN A 11 0.63 14.04 4.84
CA ASN A 11 1.96 13.57 4.50
C ASN A 11 2.17 12.13 5.06
N GLN A 12 1.23 11.22 4.80
CA GLN A 12 1.26 9.83 5.22
C GLN A 12 2.36 9.20 4.39
N ARG A 13 3.57 9.19 4.95
CA ARG A 13 4.67 8.38 4.48
C ARG A 13 4.19 6.93 4.48
N SER A 14 3.66 6.46 3.34
CA SER A 14 3.28 5.06 3.15
C SER A 14 4.41 4.19 3.69
N ARG A 15 4.07 3.24 4.56
CA ARG A 15 5.04 2.25 5.01
C ARG A 15 5.32 1.33 3.84
N VAL A 16 6.59 1.00 3.67
CA VAL A 16 7.06 0.19 2.55
C VAL A 16 8.02 -0.86 3.06
N ASN A 17 7.92 -2.05 2.49
CA ASN A 17 8.80 -3.17 2.74
C ASN A 17 8.95 -3.44 4.25
N GLN A 18 10.18 -3.46 4.75
CA GLN A 18 10.55 -3.74 6.15
C GLN A 18 9.97 -2.72 7.17
N ARG A 19 9.39 -1.61 6.70
CA ARG A 19 8.70 -0.65 7.59
C ARG A 19 7.30 -1.14 7.99
N ILE A 20 6.77 -2.15 7.32
CA ILE A 20 5.50 -2.80 7.66
C ILE A 20 5.79 -3.88 8.71
N ARG A 21 5.42 -3.60 9.97
CA ARG A 21 5.68 -4.50 11.12
C ARG A 21 4.47 -5.31 11.57
N ILE A 22 3.39 -5.25 10.80
CA ILE A 22 2.11 -5.85 11.14
C ILE A 22 2.18 -7.30 10.68
N PRO A 23 1.73 -8.30 11.47
CA PRO A 23 1.92 -9.71 11.11
C PRO A 23 1.07 -10.15 9.92
N GLU A 24 -0.11 -9.56 9.77
CA GLU A 24 -1.11 -9.95 8.77
C GLU A 24 -1.67 -8.72 8.06
N ILE A 25 -1.84 -8.84 6.74
CA ILE A 25 -2.30 -7.77 5.86
C ILE A 25 -3.28 -8.32 4.83
N ARG A 26 -4.12 -7.43 4.30
CA ARG A 26 -4.86 -7.70 3.06
C ARG A 26 -4.00 -7.29 1.87
N LEU A 27 -3.68 -8.26 0.99
CA LEU A 27 -2.79 -8.04 -0.15
C LEU A 27 -3.57 -7.87 -1.46
N ILE A 28 -3.15 -6.87 -2.23
CA ILE A 28 -3.47 -6.68 -3.64
C ILE A 28 -2.17 -6.86 -4.44
N ASP A 29 -2.18 -7.66 -5.50
CA ASP A 29 -0.98 -7.85 -6.34
C ASP A 29 -0.74 -6.64 -7.27
N GLU A 30 0.32 -6.73 -8.09
CA GLU A 30 0.70 -5.72 -9.08
C GLU A 30 -0.30 -5.54 -10.23
N ASN A 31 -1.13 -6.56 -10.49
CA ASN A 31 -2.18 -6.56 -11.51
C ASN A 31 -3.51 -6.00 -10.98
N GLY A 32 -3.59 -5.71 -9.67
CA GLY A 32 -4.81 -5.27 -9.00
C GLY A 32 -5.71 -6.42 -8.53
N ALA A 33 -5.26 -7.67 -8.62
CA ALA A 33 -5.99 -8.83 -8.13
C ALA A 33 -5.93 -8.91 -6.59
N GLN A 34 -7.03 -9.33 -5.98
CA GLN A 34 -7.07 -9.58 -4.53
C GLN A 34 -6.48 -10.95 -4.24
N VAL A 35 -5.34 -10.98 -3.55
CA VAL A 35 -4.71 -12.22 -3.08
C VAL A 35 -5.40 -12.73 -1.82
N GLY A 36 -5.91 -11.80 -0.99
CA GLY A 36 -6.61 -12.11 0.26
C GLY A 36 -5.84 -11.63 1.48
N ILE A 37 -6.12 -12.25 2.62
CA ILE A 37 -5.44 -11.94 3.89
C ILE A 37 -4.30 -12.93 4.07
N ILE A 38 -3.07 -12.44 4.16
CA ILE A 38 -1.86 -13.26 4.28
C ILE A 38 -0.85 -12.64 5.26
N ALA A 39 0.13 -13.43 5.66
CA ALA A 39 1.25 -12.94 6.47
C ALA A 39 2.09 -11.92 5.69
N THR A 40 2.55 -10.88 6.38
CA THR A 40 3.39 -9.85 5.78
C THR A 40 4.70 -10.40 5.21
N SER A 41 5.27 -11.44 5.83
CA SER A 41 6.48 -12.11 5.30
C SER A 41 6.25 -12.72 3.93
N VAL A 42 5.10 -13.39 3.71
CA VAL A 42 4.74 -13.97 2.41
C VAL A 42 4.55 -12.86 1.38
N ALA A 43 3.86 -11.78 1.74
CA ALA A 43 3.70 -10.63 0.84
C ALA A 43 5.03 -9.96 0.47
N MET A 44 5.97 -9.91 1.42
CA MET A 44 7.32 -9.40 1.21
C MET A 44 8.11 -10.26 0.23
N GLU A 45 8.04 -11.59 0.37
CA GLU A 45 8.66 -12.54 -0.56
C GLU A 45 8.08 -12.37 -1.97
N MET A 46 6.74 -12.32 -2.09
CA MET A 46 6.07 -12.11 -3.39
C MET A 46 6.48 -10.79 -4.07
N ALA A 47 6.64 -9.71 -3.29
CA ALA A 47 7.12 -8.44 -3.82
C ALA A 47 8.58 -8.56 -4.31
N GLN A 48 9.43 -9.22 -3.53
CA GLN A 48 10.84 -9.42 -3.84
C GLN A 48 11.05 -10.30 -5.09
N GLU A 49 10.29 -11.39 -5.23
CA GLU A 49 10.33 -12.28 -6.41
C GLU A 49 10.00 -11.54 -7.71
N ARG A 50 9.19 -10.48 -7.62
CA ARG A 50 8.77 -9.65 -8.75
C ARG A 50 9.63 -8.42 -8.96
N GLY A 51 10.59 -8.15 -8.06
CA GLY A 51 11.40 -6.93 -8.08
C GLY A 51 10.59 -5.66 -7.83
N LEU A 52 9.50 -5.76 -7.06
CA LEU A 52 8.59 -4.66 -6.71
C LEU A 52 8.63 -4.37 -5.20
N ASP A 53 7.91 -3.33 -4.77
CA ASP A 53 7.79 -2.96 -3.37
C ASP A 53 6.44 -3.40 -2.79
N LEU A 54 6.43 -3.82 -1.53
CA LEU A 54 5.21 -3.97 -0.74
C LEU A 54 4.88 -2.61 -0.11
N VAL A 55 3.80 -1.98 -0.57
CA VAL A 55 3.40 -0.62 -0.14
C VAL A 55 2.08 -0.66 0.63
N GLU A 56 2.07 -0.11 1.85
CA GLU A 56 0.85 0.10 2.64
C GLU A 56 0.05 1.27 2.04
N VAL A 57 -1.13 0.95 1.48
CA VAL A 57 -2.00 1.91 0.78
C VAL A 57 -3.21 2.32 1.61
N SER A 58 -3.63 1.50 2.58
CA SER A 58 -4.70 1.83 3.52
C SER A 58 -4.34 1.36 4.94
N PRO A 59 -3.67 2.22 5.73
CA PRO A 59 -3.30 1.90 7.12
C PRO A 59 -4.51 1.85 8.07
N ALA A 60 -5.62 2.51 7.73
CA ALA A 60 -6.81 2.58 8.57
C ALA A 60 -7.67 1.29 8.53
N SER A 61 -7.44 0.43 7.53
CA SER A 61 -8.17 -0.83 7.37
C SER A 61 -7.74 -1.88 8.40
N ARG A 62 -8.63 -2.82 8.73
CA ARG A 62 -8.35 -3.98 9.60
C ARG A 62 -8.72 -5.28 8.88
N PRO A 63 -7.75 -6.12 8.45
CA PRO A 63 -6.32 -5.85 8.43
C PRO A 63 -5.95 -4.72 7.44
N PRO A 64 -4.80 -4.04 7.63
CA PRO A 64 -4.33 -2.99 6.73
C PRO A 64 -4.18 -3.50 5.29
N VAL A 65 -4.44 -2.63 4.32
CA VAL A 65 -4.31 -3.00 2.90
C VAL A 65 -2.94 -2.62 2.38
N CYS A 66 -2.23 -3.62 1.87
CA CYS A 66 -0.97 -3.43 1.16
C CYS A 66 -1.12 -3.84 -0.30
N ARG A 67 -0.35 -3.20 -1.17
CA ARG A 67 -0.29 -3.53 -2.60
C ARG A 67 1.15 -3.69 -3.05
N ILE A 68 1.40 -4.66 -3.93
CA ILE A 68 2.69 -4.83 -4.62
C ILE A 68 2.74 -3.84 -5.78
N MET A 69 3.71 -2.91 -5.77
CA MET A 69 3.87 -1.90 -6.84
C MET A 69 5.27 -1.28 -6.81
N ASP A 70 5.61 -0.50 -7.85
CA ASP A 70 6.79 0.36 -7.84
C ASP A 70 6.54 1.61 -6.96
N PHE A 71 7.22 1.70 -5.82
CA PHE A 71 7.03 2.82 -4.90
C PHE A 71 7.60 4.14 -5.43
N GLY A 72 8.65 4.09 -6.25
CA GLY A 72 9.24 5.26 -6.89
C GLY A 72 8.26 5.94 -7.84
N LYS A 73 7.65 5.15 -8.73
CA LYS A 73 6.60 5.59 -9.66
C LYS A 73 5.37 6.08 -8.90
N TYR A 74 4.94 5.36 -7.86
CA TYR A 74 3.80 5.77 -7.03
C TYR A 74 4.01 7.14 -6.39
N LYS A 75 5.19 7.41 -5.80
CA LYS A 75 5.52 8.73 -5.25
C LYS A 75 5.51 9.82 -6.31
N TYR A 76 6.06 9.52 -7.49
CA TYR A 76 6.11 10.48 -8.59
C TYR A 76 4.70 10.88 -9.04
N GLU A 77 3.81 9.90 -9.26
CA GLU A 77 2.42 10.14 -9.64
C GLU A 77 1.64 10.93 -8.58
N GLN A 78 1.87 10.62 -7.29
CA GLN A 78 1.27 11.36 -6.17
C GLN A 78 1.77 12.82 -6.13
N SER A 79 3.06 13.04 -6.37
CA SER A 79 3.64 14.40 -6.38
C SER A 79 3.11 15.26 -7.54
N LYS A 80 2.82 14.65 -8.69
CA LYS A 80 2.22 15.32 -9.86
C LYS A 80 0.73 15.63 -9.71
N LYS A 81 0.01 14.88 -8.87
CA LYS A 81 -1.41 15.11 -8.56
C LYS A 81 -1.64 16.20 -7.52
N ALA A 82 -0.57 16.81 -6.98
CA ALA A 82 -0.68 18.03 -6.18
C ALA A 82 -0.86 19.24 -7.13
N PRO A 83 -2.04 19.91 -7.15
CA PRO A 83 -2.18 21.21 -7.79
C PRO A 83 -1.43 22.31 -7.02
#